data_AF-A0A2S8FYE9-F1
#
_entry.id   AF-A0A2S8FYE9-F1
#
_cell.length_a   1.000
_cell.length_b   1.000
_cell.length_c   1.000
_cell.angle_alpha   90.00
_cell.angle_beta   90.00
_cell.angle_gamma   90.00
#
_symmetry.space_group_name_H-M   'P 1'
#
loop_
_entity.id
_entity.type
_entity.pdbx_description
1 polymer ?
#
loop_
_entity_poly.entity_id
_entity_poly.type
_entity_poly.pdbx_seq_one_letter_code
_entity_poly.pdbx_strand_id
1 'polypeptide(L)'
;MTSSPKTINVFVGECNGKDYVFALTEESAKALVESHFAFGNPTESEYAVSNVWAETKSDVGWRIRKDEVEAYFITVELSIADGEGHLNWICQFCETAYSDDWSKQDSMPILLRCGCTGKSRYLIGDVSK
;
A
#
# COMPACT_ATOMS: atom_id res chain seq x y z
N MET A 1 -15.40 2.53 -19.11
CA MET A 1 -14.57 3.71 -19.45
C MET A 1 -13.56 3.85 -18.33
N THR A 2 -12.27 3.79 -18.63
CA THR A 2 -11.23 4.02 -17.62
C THR A 2 -11.19 5.51 -17.27
N SER A 3 -11.16 5.85 -15.99
CA SER A 3 -10.98 7.24 -15.56
C SER A 3 -9.66 7.80 -16.09
N SER A 4 -9.54 9.13 -16.21
CA SER A 4 -8.22 9.74 -16.50
C SER A 4 -7.33 9.61 -15.27
N PRO A 5 -6.03 9.32 -15.41
CA PRO A 5 -5.12 9.27 -14.28
C PRO A 5 -4.98 10.66 -13.66
N LYS A 6 -4.67 10.69 -12.36
CA LYS A 6 -4.22 11.87 -11.65
C LYS A 6 -2.84 11.61 -11.05
N THR A 7 -1.97 12.61 -11.10
CA THR A 7 -0.73 12.58 -10.34
C THR A 7 -1.03 12.73 -8.87
N ILE A 8 -0.55 11.79 -8.05
CA ILE A 8 -0.67 11.80 -6.60
C ILE A 8 0.69 11.54 -5.96
N ASN A 9 0.78 11.85 -4.67
CA ASN A 9 1.91 11.43 -3.85
C ASN A 9 1.60 10.06 -3.24
N VAL A 10 2.56 9.14 -3.31
CA VAL A 10 2.57 7.88 -2.58
C VAL A 10 3.79 7.84 -1.69
N PHE A 11 3.60 7.40 -0.45
CA PHE A 11 4.65 7.20 0.52
C PHE A 11 4.98 5.71 0.57
N VAL A 12 6.23 5.39 0.26
CA VAL A 12 6.75 4.04 0.13
C VAL A 12 7.63 3.73 1.33
N GLY A 13 7.28 2.68 2.06
CA GLY A 13 8.16 2.10 3.07
C GLY A 13 9.14 1.15 2.39
N GLU A 14 10.40 1.57 2.38
CA GLU A 14 11.50 0.88 1.71
C GLU A 14 12.53 0.44 2.75
N CYS A 15 13.10 -0.76 2.56
CA CYS A 15 14.27 -1.20 3.31
C CYS A 15 15.38 -1.61 2.33
N ASN A 16 16.52 -0.92 2.40
CA ASN A 16 17.73 -1.21 1.62
C ASN A 16 17.48 -1.33 0.10
N GLY A 17 16.72 -0.41 -0.50
CA GLY A 17 16.47 -0.41 -1.94
C GLY A 17 15.28 -1.27 -2.39
N LYS A 18 14.57 -1.92 -1.46
CA LYS A 18 13.39 -2.74 -1.76
C LYS A 18 12.13 -2.14 -1.13
N ASP A 19 11.10 -1.96 -1.95
CA ASP A 19 9.80 -1.46 -1.52
C ASP A 19 8.98 -2.58 -0.87
N TYR A 20 8.31 -2.28 0.26
CA TYR A 20 7.48 -3.24 0.99
C TYR A 20 6.04 -2.75 1.16
N VAL A 21 5.86 -1.51 1.60
CA VAL A 21 4.53 -0.94 1.88
C VAL A 21 4.31 0.37 1.13
N PHE A 22 3.05 0.69 0.86
CA PHE A 22 2.64 1.87 0.10
C PHE A 22 1.44 2.51 0.78
N ALA A 23 1.45 3.83 0.97
CA ALA A 23 0.34 4.56 1.58
C ALA A 23 0.14 5.96 0.97
N LEU A 24 -0.99 6.59 1.27
CA LEU A 24 -1.31 7.96 0.83
C LEU A 24 -0.70 9.05 1.74
N THR A 25 -0.27 8.69 2.94
CA THR A 25 0.37 9.61 3.90
C THR A 25 1.64 8.99 4.47
N GLU A 26 2.56 9.83 4.92
CA GLU A 26 3.81 9.40 5.57
C GLU A 26 3.52 8.64 6.87
N GLU A 27 2.58 9.13 7.66
CA GLU A 27 2.17 8.55 8.95
C GLU A 27 1.60 7.14 8.76
N SER A 28 0.72 6.95 7.77
CA SER A 28 0.19 5.62 7.44
C SER A 28 1.28 4.70 6.88
N ALA A 29 2.20 5.19 6.05
CA ALA A 29 3.31 4.38 5.56
C ALA A 29 4.20 3.90 6.72
N LYS A 30 4.50 4.77 7.68
CA LYS A 30 5.26 4.43 8.87
C LYS A 30 4.54 3.38 9.72
N ALA A 31 3.25 3.58 10.01
CA ALA A 31 2.45 2.62 10.76
C ALA A 31 2.38 1.25 10.07
N LEU A 32 2.26 1.23 8.74
CA LEU A 32 2.30 0.00 7.95
C LEU A 32 3.67 -0.69 7.99
N VAL A 33 4.78 0.06 7.96
CA VAL A 33 6.11 -0.54 8.15
C VAL A 33 6.20 -1.21 9.51
N GLU A 34 5.81 -0.52 10.59
CA GLU A 34 5.94 -1.01 11.95
C GLU A 34 5.06 -2.24 12.25
N SER A 35 3.97 -2.43 11.50
CA SER A 35 3.10 -3.62 11.59
C SER A 35 3.44 -4.70 10.57
N HIS A 36 4.31 -4.43 9.59
CA HIS A 36 4.67 -5.38 8.55
C HIS A 36 5.51 -6.53 9.12
N PHE A 37 5.26 -7.77 8.68
CA PHE A 37 5.99 -8.96 9.16
C PHE A 37 7.51 -8.89 8.94
N ALA A 38 7.95 -8.05 8.00
CA ALA A 38 9.36 -7.84 7.68
C ALA A 38 10.05 -6.85 8.62
N PHE A 39 9.31 -6.08 9.42
CA PHE A 39 9.88 -5.19 10.42
C PHE A 39 10.15 -5.99 11.70
N GLY A 40 11.43 -6.09 12.08
CA GLY A 40 11.87 -6.90 13.21
C GLY A 40 13.36 -7.20 13.18
N ASN A 41 13.87 -7.88 14.21
CA ASN A 41 15.27 -8.26 14.25
C ASN A 41 15.52 -9.54 13.39
N PRO A 42 16.35 -9.48 12.32
CA PRO A 42 16.62 -10.64 11.47
C PRO A 42 17.28 -11.81 12.20
N THR A 43 17.89 -11.60 13.37
CA THR A 43 18.45 -12.69 14.18
C THR A 43 17.39 -13.44 14.99
N GLU A 44 16.20 -12.86 15.13
CA GLU A 44 15.09 -13.41 15.93
C GLU A 44 13.95 -13.96 15.05
N SER A 45 13.83 -13.49 13.80
CA SER A 45 12.82 -13.94 12.84
C SER A 45 13.41 -14.02 11.43
N GLU A 46 13.21 -15.16 10.76
CA GLU A 46 13.66 -15.39 9.39
C GLU A 46 12.95 -14.50 8.36
N TYR A 47 11.77 -13.98 8.71
CA TYR A 47 10.99 -13.09 7.84
C TYR A 47 11.37 -11.62 8.01
N ALA A 48 12.05 -11.27 9.12
CA ALA A 48 12.41 -9.90 9.42
C ALA A 48 13.65 -9.46 8.61
N VAL A 49 13.60 -8.23 8.09
CA VAL A 49 14.68 -7.66 7.27
C VAL A 49 15.46 -6.56 8.01
N SER A 50 14.81 -5.84 8.92
CA SER A 50 15.43 -4.83 9.80
C SER A 50 14.41 -4.34 10.83
N ASN A 51 14.87 -3.89 11.99
CA ASN A 51 14.10 -3.14 12.99
C ASN A 51 14.64 -1.71 13.18
N VAL A 52 15.53 -1.27 12.29
CA VAL A 52 16.21 0.02 12.37
C VAL A 52 15.66 0.97 11.30
N TRP A 53 15.38 2.21 11.72
CA TRP A 53 15.09 3.32 10.83
C TRP A 53 16.40 3.99 10.38
N ALA A 54 16.55 4.20 9.09
CA ALA A 54 17.66 4.96 8.51
C ALA A 54 17.47 6.45 8.79
N GLU A 55 18.46 7.10 9.38
CA GLU A 55 18.45 8.55 9.65
C GLU A 55 18.98 9.35 8.47
N THR A 56 19.87 8.73 7.68
CA THR A 56 20.49 9.31 6.50
C THR A 56 20.28 8.43 5.26
N LYS A 57 20.52 9.00 4.07
CA LYS A 57 20.40 8.28 2.80
C LYS A 57 21.34 7.08 2.70
N SER A 58 22.50 7.13 3.36
CA SER A 58 23.52 6.07 3.34
C SER A 58 23.30 4.98 4.37
N ASP A 59 22.42 5.19 5.34
CA ASP A 59 22.21 4.22 6.42
C ASP A 59 21.52 2.97 5.91
N VAL A 60 21.71 1.87 6.62
CA VAL A 60 20.97 0.62 6.39
C VAL A 60 19.71 0.65 7.23
N GLY A 61 18.59 0.27 6.64
CA GLY A 61 17.32 0.14 7.35
C GLY A 61 16.13 0.73 6.61
N TRP A 62 15.05 0.85 7.35
CA TRP A 62 13.77 1.35 6.87
C TRP A 62 13.80 2.85 6.65
N ARG A 63 13.11 3.32 5.62
CA ARG A 63 12.85 4.74 5.36
C ARG A 63 11.52 4.90 4.69
N ILE A 64 10.91 6.07 4.86
CA ILE A 64 9.76 6.48 4.06
C ILE A 64 10.23 7.39 2.94
N ARG A 65 9.94 6.98 1.70
CA ARG A 65 10.22 7.73 0.48
C ARG A 65 8.92 8.27 -0.11
N LYS A 66 8.91 9.51 -0.57
CA LYS A 66 7.77 10.12 -1.25
C LYS A 66 7.99 10.07 -2.76
N ASP A 67 7.07 9.42 -3.47
CA ASP A 67 7.07 9.30 -4.93
C ASP A 67 5.83 9.98 -5.52
N GLU A 68 5.99 10.59 -6.70
CA GLU A 68 4.87 11.06 -7.51
C GLU A 68 4.50 9.99 -8.54
N VAL A 69 3.24 9.55 -8.53
CA VAL A 69 2.75 8.48 -9.41
C VAL A 69 1.43 8.85 -10.06
N GLU A 70 1.17 8.28 -11.23
CA GLU A 70 -0.16 8.32 -11.83
C GLU A 70 -1.04 7.25 -11.17
N ALA A 71 -2.19 7.68 -10.66
CA ALA A 71 -3.20 6.80 -10.09
C ALA A 71 -4.57 7.06 -10.69
N TYR A 72 -5.39 6.00 -10.74
CA TYR A 72 -6.74 6.06 -11.28
C TYR A 72 -7.77 5.83 -10.19
N PHE A 73 -8.83 6.64 -10.20
CA PHE A 73 -9.90 6.51 -9.23
C PHE A 73 -10.87 5.43 -9.69
N ILE A 74 -11.17 4.50 -8.78
CA ILE A 74 -12.10 3.39 -9.00
C ILE A 74 -13.09 3.32 -7.84
N THR A 75 -14.27 2.79 -8.14
CA THR A 75 -15.23 2.42 -7.09
C THR A 75 -14.85 1.04 -6.55
N VAL A 76 -14.90 0.91 -5.23
CA VAL A 76 -14.66 -0.35 -4.52
C VAL A 76 -15.87 -0.73 -3.70
N GLU A 77 -16.03 -2.03 -3.45
CA GLU A 77 -17.12 -2.57 -2.66
C GLU A 77 -16.58 -3.00 -1.29
N LEU A 78 -17.04 -2.35 -0.23
CA LEU A 78 -16.70 -2.73 1.14
C LEU A 78 -17.82 -3.59 1.74
N SER A 79 -17.53 -4.86 2.00
CA SER A 79 -18.41 -5.77 2.72
C SER A 79 -17.93 -5.95 4.15
N ILE A 80 -18.81 -5.75 5.14
CA ILE A 80 -18.49 -5.95 6.56
C ILE A 80 -19.42 -7.03 7.12
N ALA A 81 -18.84 -8.13 7.61
CA ALA A 81 -19.56 -9.21 8.28
C ALA A 81 -18.82 -9.60 9.57
N ASP A 82 -19.55 -9.78 10.67
CA ASP A 82 -19.01 -10.24 11.96
C ASP A 82 -17.78 -9.48 12.51
N GLY A 83 -17.60 -8.21 12.10
CA GLY A 83 -16.49 -7.36 12.51
C GLY A 83 -15.26 -7.42 11.61
N GLU A 84 -15.26 -8.29 10.60
CA GLU A 84 -14.26 -8.39 9.55
C GLU A 84 -14.77 -7.64 8.29
N GLY A 85 -13.92 -6.77 7.75
CA GLY A 85 -14.20 -6.08 6.50
C GLY A 85 -13.41 -6.73 5.36
N HIS A 86 -14.02 -6.86 4.20
CA HIS A 86 -13.34 -7.18 2.95
C HIS A 86 -13.61 -6.11 1.91
N LEU A 87 -12.54 -5.63 1.30
CA LEU A 87 -12.57 -4.65 0.23
C LEU A 87 -12.43 -5.37 -1.11
N ASN A 88 -13.48 -5.37 -1.92
CA ASN A 88 -13.48 -6.00 -3.23
C ASN A 88 -13.36 -4.94 -4.32
N TRP A 89 -12.52 -5.21 -5.32
CA TRP A 89 -12.29 -4.27 -6.42
C TRP A 89 -11.84 -4.99 -7.69
N ILE A 90 -12.04 -4.32 -8.83
CA ILE A 90 -11.64 -4.85 -10.15
C ILE A 90 -10.60 -3.91 -10.73
N CYS A 91 -9.46 -4.46 -11.15
CA CYS A 91 -8.48 -3.68 -11.88
C CYS A 91 -9.00 -3.36 -13.29
N GLN A 92 -9.23 -2.07 -13.58
CA GLN A 92 -9.74 -1.63 -14.88
C GLN A 92 -8.78 -1.87 -16.08
N PHE A 93 -7.56 -2.35 -15.85
CA PHE A 93 -6.56 -2.60 -16.90
C PHE A 93 -6.47 -4.07 -17.31
N CYS A 94 -6.60 -4.98 -16.35
CA CYS A 94 -6.50 -6.43 -16.59
C CYS A 94 -7.78 -7.18 -16.24
N GLU A 95 -8.81 -6.47 -15.79
CA GLU A 95 -10.15 -6.98 -15.46
C GLU A 95 -10.14 -8.07 -14.37
N THR A 96 -9.03 -8.19 -13.64
CA THR A 96 -8.89 -9.13 -12.53
C THR A 96 -9.57 -8.57 -11.29
N ALA A 97 -10.40 -9.39 -10.64
CA ALA A 97 -10.99 -9.11 -9.35
C ALA A 97 -9.98 -9.41 -8.23
N TYR A 98 -9.92 -8.53 -7.25
CA TYR A 98 -9.08 -8.61 -6.07
C TYR A 98 -9.94 -8.41 -4.82
N SER A 99 -9.43 -8.91 -3.70
CA SER A 99 -10.01 -8.73 -2.38
C SER A 99 -8.89 -8.47 -1.38
N ASP A 100 -9.01 -7.41 -0.59
CA ASP A 100 -8.08 -7.04 0.47
C ASP A 100 -8.82 -7.00 1.81
N ASP A 101 -8.11 -7.35 2.89
CA ASP A 101 -8.66 -7.24 4.24
C ASP A 101 -8.85 -5.77 4.63
N TRP A 102 -9.96 -5.47 5.30
CA TRP A 102 -10.32 -4.14 5.77
C TRP A 102 -10.57 -4.15 7.28
N SER A 103 -9.80 -3.35 8.00
CA SER A 103 -9.92 -3.12 9.43
C SER A 103 -10.73 -1.86 9.73
N LYS A 104 -11.25 -1.73 10.96
CA LYS A 104 -11.96 -0.53 11.40
C LYS A 104 -11.08 0.72 11.47
N GLN A 105 -9.76 0.53 11.47
CA GLN A 105 -8.77 1.60 11.49
C GLN A 105 -8.43 2.10 10.09
N ASP A 106 -8.79 1.35 9.05
CA ASP A 106 -8.59 1.77 7.68
C ASP A 106 -9.53 2.92 7.31
N SER A 107 -9.04 3.78 6.43
CA SER A 107 -9.75 4.99 6.00
C SER A 107 -9.83 5.05 4.48
N MET A 108 -10.97 5.53 3.99
CA MET A 108 -11.15 5.85 2.58
C MET A 108 -10.72 7.30 2.31
N PRO A 109 -10.20 7.61 1.10
CA PRO A 109 -9.91 6.67 0.02
C PRO A 109 -8.65 5.83 0.32
N ILE A 110 -8.57 4.63 -0.27
CA ILE A 110 -7.46 3.69 -0.06
C ILE A 110 -6.58 3.56 -1.31
N LEU A 111 -5.26 3.41 -1.10
CA LEU A 111 -4.32 3.11 -2.16
C LEU A 111 -4.33 1.61 -2.47
N LEU A 112 -4.58 1.28 -3.73
CA LEU A 112 -4.56 -0.08 -4.23
C LEU A 112 -3.50 -0.21 -5.31
N ARG A 113 -2.92 -1.40 -5.44
CA ARG A 113 -1.84 -1.67 -6.41
C ARG A 113 -2.11 -2.96 -7.16
N CYS A 114 -2.13 -2.87 -8.49
CA CYS A 114 -2.20 -4.04 -9.36
C CYS A 114 -0.87 -4.23 -10.09
N GLY A 115 -0.34 -5.47 -10.09
CA GLY A 115 0.88 -5.85 -10.82
C GLY A 115 0.67 -6.31 -12.27
N CYS A 116 -0.50 -6.07 -12.86
CA CYS A 116 -0.83 -6.59 -14.18
C CYS A 116 0.09 -6.07 -15.30
N THR A 117 0.24 -6.85 -16.37
CA THR A 117 1.03 -6.45 -17.56
C THR A 117 2.50 -6.12 -17.29
N GLY A 118 3.07 -6.63 -16.20
CA GLY A 118 4.47 -6.42 -15.83
C GLY A 118 4.77 -4.99 -15.34
N LYS A 119 3.75 -4.17 -15.08
CA LYS A 119 3.89 -2.81 -14.53
C LYS A 119 2.95 -2.63 -13.36
N SER A 120 3.45 -2.05 -12.27
CA SER A 120 2.58 -1.65 -11.17
C SER A 120 1.68 -0.49 -11.59
N ARG A 121 0.37 -0.64 -11.35
CA ARG A 121 -0.64 0.40 -11.51
C ARG A 121 -1.16 0.77 -10.14
N TYR A 122 -1.17 2.07 -9.85
CA TYR A 122 -1.77 2.61 -8.64
C TYR A 122 -3.22 2.99 -8.91
N LEU A 123 -4.08 2.66 -7.95
CA LEU A 123 -5.51 2.89 -8.00
C LEU A 123 -5.91 3.53 -6.67
N ILE A 124 -6.90 4.42 -6.72
CA ILE A 124 -7.49 5.05 -5.55
C ILE A 124 -8.91 4.55 -5.43
N GLY A 125 -9.11 3.65 -4.48
CA GLY A 125 -10.41 3.06 -4.18
C GLY A 125 -11.20 3.98 -3.26
N ASP A 126 -12.44 4.26 -3.62
CA ASP A 126 -13.41 4.92 -2.76
C ASP A 126 -14.76 4.20 -2.89
N VAL A 127 -15.52 4.15 -1.79
CA VAL A 127 -16.87 3.60 -1.83
C VAL A 127 -17.78 4.57 -2.57
N SER A 128 -18.69 4.06 -3.40
CA SER A 128 -19.70 4.93 -4.03
C SER A 128 -20.56 5.57 -2.94
N LYS A 129 -20.66 6.90 -2.95
CA LYS A 129 -21.58 7.67 -2.10
C LYS A 129 -23.04 7.36 -2.39
#